data_AF-A0A510IMJ6-F1
#
_entry.id   AF-A0A510IMJ6-F1
#
_cell.length_a   1.000
_cell.length_b   1.000
_cell.length_c   1.000
_cell.angle_alpha   90.00
_cell.angle_beta   90.00
_cell.angle_gamma   90.00
#
_symmetry.space_group_name_H-M   'P 1'
#
loop_
_entity.id
_entity.type
_entity.pdbx_description
1 polymer ?
#
loop_
_entity_poly.entity_id
_entity_poly.type
_entity_poly.pdbx_seq_one_letter_code
_entity_poly.pdbx_strand_id
1 'polypeptide(L)'
;MIQNARYESELKELSPSDIDECYGPYGDIDEVDSFGDTLLLAACKNKQVEYVKHYLNLEADPNFVNTCGESPIHCLIDTVHHDESTSVAIVKLLISSGADIELRTYMDKTPFLRACCRESLRMLEALVEAGCNTKAVVKEDGSELGGVWFSECFNLSKKVREYIKCAANS
;
A
#
# COMPACT_ATOMS: atom_id res chain seq x y z
N MET A 1 5.26 -31.13 2.91
CA MET A 1 4.85 -29.98 3.73
C MET A 1 5.63 -28.79 3.20
N ILE A 2 4.98 -27.95 2.39
CA ILE A 2 5.58 -26.71 1.89
C ILE A 2 5.45 -25.69 3.03
N GLN A 3 6.33 -25.78 4.02
CA GLN A 3 6.50 -24.74 5.03
C GLN A 3 7.67 -23.88 4.54
N ASN A 4 7.46 -22.57 4.41
CA ASN A 4 8.39 -21.50 3.95
C ASN A 4 8.15 -20.93 2.54
N ALA A 5 6.99 -21.14 1.94
CA ALA A 5 6.57 -20.42 0.75
C ALA A 5 6.40 -18.92 1.05
N ARG A 6 7.00 -18.05 0.22
CA ARG A 6 6.76 -16.59 0.21
C ARG A 6 5.95 -16.29 -1.04
N TYR A 7 4.73 -15.77 -0.88
CA TYR A 7 3.86 -15.48 -2.02
C TYR A 7 4.55 -14.53 -3.00
N GLU A 8 5.30 -13.54 -2.50
CA GLU A 8 6.03 -12.61 -3.36
C GLU A 8 6.98 -13.29 -4.37
N SER A 9 7.60 -14.42 -4.01
CA SER A 9 8.46 -15.19 -4.92
C SER A 9 7.68 -16.16 -5.80
N GLU A 10 6.65 -16.82 -5.26
CA GLU A 10 5.89 -17.84 -5.98
C GLU A 10 4.95 -17.24 -7.04
N LEU A 11 4.37 -16.07 -6.73
CA LEU A 11 3.47 -15.35 -7.63
C LEU A 11 4.17 -14.69 -8.83
N LYS A 12 5.49 -14.83 -8.99
CA LYS A 12 6.18 -14.33 -10.19
C LYS A 12 6.00 -15.24 -11.41
N GLU A 13 5.67 -16.51 -11.19
CA GLU A 13 5.63 -17.53 -12.25
C GLU A 13 4.23 -18.13 -12.47
N LEU A 14 3.27 -17.88 -11.56
CA LEU A 14 1.94 -18.47 -11.58
C LEU A 14 0.94 -17.55 -12.26
N SER A 15 0.13 -18.06 -13.21
CA SER A 15 -1.01 -17.35 -13.81
C SER A 15 -2.18 -17.20 -12.82
N PRO A 16 -3.17 -16.29 -13.04
CA PRO A 16 -4.34 -16.21 -12.16
C PRO A 16 -5.10 -17.53 -12.06
N SER A 17 -5.14 -18.30 -13.16
CA SER A 17 -5.77 -19.62 -13.19
C SER A 17 -5.01 -20.65 -12.34
N ASP A 18 -3.68 -20.60 -12.30
CA ASP A 18 -2.88 -21.52 -11.47
C ASP A 18 -3.14 -21.27 -9.98
N ILE A 19 -3.42 -20.01 -9.63
CA ILE A 19 -3.71 -19.60 -8.25
C ILE A 19 -5.12 -20.02 -7.86
N ASP A 20 -6.10 -19.89 -8.75
CA ASP A 20 -7.44 -20.42 -8.52
C ASP A 20 -7.43 -21.94 -8.35
N GLU A 21 -6.55 -22.67 -9.03
CA GLU A 21 -6.42 -24.11 -8.84
C GLU A 21 -5.74 -24.46 -7.50
N CYS A 22 -4.70 -23.71 -7.12
CA CYS A 22 -3.98 -23.93 -5.86
C CYS A 22 -4.74 -23.44 -4.61
N TYR A 23 -5.53 -22.37 -4.73
CA TYR A 23 -6.10 -21.62 -3.61
C TYR A 23 -7.62 -21.35 -3.74
N GLY A 24 -8.25 -21.59 -4.89
CA GLY A 24 -9.56 -21.01 -5.25
C GLY A 24 -10.86 -21.72 -4.81
N PRO A 25 -10.99 -23.06 -4.68
CA PRO A 25 -12.31 -23.62 -4.36
C PRO A 25 -12.59 -23.81 -2.86
N TYR A 26 -11.56 -23.86 -2.01
CA TYR A 26 -11.70 -24.11 -0.56
C TYR A 26 -10.73 -23.32 0.32
N GLY A 27 -9.87 -22.48 -0.27
CA GLY A 27 -8.93 -21.63 0.46
C GLY A 27 -9.58 -20.34 0.93
N ASP A 28 -9.12 -19.84 2.07
CA ASP A 28 -9.43 -18.47 2.50
C ASP A 28 -8.62 -17.51 1.61
N ILE A 29 -9.27 -16.58 0.92
CA ILE A 29 -8.61 -15.63 0.01
C ILE A 29 -7.63 -14.70 0.75
N ASP A 30 -7.88 -14.51 2.05
CA ASP A 30 -7.05 -13.75 2.98
C ASP A 30 -6.12 -14.64 3.82
N GLU A 31 -5.90 -15.90 3.40
CA GLU A 31 -4.84 -16.73 3.95
C GLU A 31 -3.48 -16.03 3.76
N VAL A 32 -2.66 -16.12 4.79
CA VAL A 32 -1.36 -15.47 4.85
C VAL A 32 -0.20 -16.43 4.69
N ASP A 33 0.85 -15.98 4.04
CA ASP A 33 2.12 -16.69 4.00
C ASP A 33 2.91 -16.53 5.32
N SER A 34 4.14 -17.06 5.33
CA SER A 34 5.06 -16.98 6.48
C SER A 34 5.47 -15.56 6.92
N PHE A 35 5.20 -14.54 6.10
CA PHE A 35 5.42 -13.12 6.39
C PHE A 35 4.13 -12.37 6.74
N GLY A 36 3.00 -13.06 6.84
CA GLY A 36 1.71 -12.45 7.07
C GLY A 36 1.14 -11.76 5.82
N ASP A 37 1.71 -11.96 4.64
CA ASP A 37 1.18 -11.38 3.42
C ASP A 37 0.05 -12.25 2.85
N THR A 38 -1.06 -11.63 2.48
CA THR A 38 -2.10 -12.25 1.65
C THR A 38 -1.70 -12.26 0.17
N LEU A 39 -2.43 -13.01 -0.64
CA LEU A 39 -2.29 -12.97 -2.10
C LEU A 39 -2.45 -11.55 -2.67
N LEU A 40 -3.39 -10.77 -2.12
CA LEU A 40 -3.60 -9.38 -2.51
C LEU A 40 -2.40 -8.50 -2.15
N LEU A 41 -1.83 -8.63 -0.95
CA LEU A 41 -0.63 -7.91 -0.52
C LEU A 41 0.56 -8.20 -1.45
N ALA A 42 0.79 -9.48 -1.75
CA ALA A 42 1.88 -9.90 -2.63
C ALA A 42 1.70 -9.40 -4.08
N ALA A 43 0.48 -9.43 -4.63
CA ALA A 43 0.18 -8.85 -5.94
C ALA A 43 0.40 -7.33 -5.97
N CYS A 44 0.07 -6.61 -4.88
CA CYS A 44 0.34 -5.18 -4.75
C CYS A 44 1.85 -4.89 -4.71
N LYS A 45 2.64 -5.63 -3.92
CA LYS A 45 4.11 -5.49 -3.88
C LYS A 45 4.74 -5.67 -5.26
N ASN A 46 4.27 -6.67 -6.01
CA ASN A 46 4.74 -6.97 -7.36
C ASN A 46 4.07 -6.14 -8.47
N LYS A 47 3.15 -5.22 -8.13
CA LYS A 47 2.41 -4.35 -9.07
C LYS A 47 1.65 -5.11 -10.16
N GLN A 48 1.10 -6.28 -9.83
CA GLN A 48 0.41 -7.15 -10.78
C GLN A 48 -1.08 -6.79 -10.88
N VAL A 49 -1.41 -5.80 -11.72
CA VAL A 49 -2.76 -5.21 -11.83
C VAL A 49 -3.86 -6.26 -12.03
N GLU A 50 -3.65 -7.24 -12.91
CA GLU A 50 -4.68 -8.24 -13.22
C GLU A 50 -4.97 -9.16 -12.02
N TYR A 51 -3.96 -9.48 -11.20
CA TYR A 51 -4.14 -10.29 -9.99
C TYR A 51 -4.80 -9.48 -8.89
N VAL A 52 -4.44 -8.20 -8.74
CA VAL A 52 -5.14 -7.30 -7.82
C VAL A 52 -6.63 -7.26 -8.15
N LYS A 53 -7.00 -7.06 -9.42
CA LYS A 53 -8.42 -7.09 -9.83
C LYS A 53 -9.07 -8.43 -9.53
N HIS A 54 -8.38 -9.52 -9.85
CA HIS A 54 -8.89 -10.87 -9.64
C HIS A 54 -9.20 -11.14 -8.17
N TYR A 55 -8.27 -10.87 -7.26
CA TYR A 55 -8.49 -11.10 -5.83
C TYR A 55 -9.53 -10.17 -5.22
N LEU A 56 -9.59 -8.90 -5.66
CA LEU A 56 -10.66 -8.00 -5.24
C LEU A 56 -12.04 -8.48 -5.73
N ASN A 57 -12.13 -9.09 -6.92
CA ASN A 57 -13.36 -9.71 -7.41
C ASN A 57 -13.76 -10.97 -6.61
N LEU A 58 -12.78 -11.62 -5.96
CA LEU A 58 -13.00 -12.72 -5.03
C LEU A 58 -13.25 -12.24 -3.59
N GLU A 59 -13.54 -10.95 -3.40
CA GLU A 59 -13.82 -10.33 -2.10
C GLU A 59 -12.66 -10.37 -1.10
N ALA A 60 -11.41 -10.42 -1.57
CA ALA A 60 -10.23 -10.26 -0.70
C ALA A 60 -10.27 -8.94 0.06
N ASP A 61 -9.95 -8.95 1.36
CA ASP A 61 -10.00 -7.75 2.19
C ASP A 61 -8.87 -6.77 1.80
N PRO A 62 -9.19 -5.59 1.23
CA PRO A 62 -8.19 -4.61 0.85
C PRO A 62 -7.54 -3.90 2.06
N ASN A 63 -7.98 -4.21 3.28
CA ASN A 63 -7.48 -3.66 4.53
C ASN A 63 -6.63 -4.64 5.34
N PHE A 64 -6.47 -5.88 4.87
CA PHE A 64 -5.67 -6.87 5.57
C PHE A 64 -4.23 -6.35 5.76
N VAL A 65 -3.70 -6.47 6.97
CA VAL A 65 -2.36 -5.99 7.30
C VAL A 65 -1.38 -7.13 7.53
N ASN A 66 -0.16 -6.98 7.02
CA ASN A 66 0.91 -7.94 7.26
C ASN A 66 1.50 -7.82 8.68
N THR A 67 2.58 -8.55 8.97
CA THR A 67 3.27 -8.52 10.27
C THR A 67 3.88 -7.15 10.65
N CYS A 68 3.95 -6.20 9.72
CA CYS A 68 4.38 -4.82 9.96
C CYS A 68 3.21 -3.84 10.14
N GLY A 69 1.96 -4.33 10.08
CA GLY A 69 0.78 -3.49 10.07
C GLY A 69 0.54 -2.81 8.71
N GLU A 70 1.20 -3.25 7.64
CA GLU A 70 1.11 -2.63 6.33
C GLU A 70 -0.05 -3.24 5.54
N SER A 71 -1.02 -2.40 5.15
CA SER A 71 -2.08 -2.77 4.21
C SER A 71 -1.58 -2.79 2.75
N PRO A 72 -2.37 -3.31 1.79
CA PRO A 72 -2.05 -3.27 0.36
C PRO A 72 -1.60 -1.89 -0.14
N ILE A 73 -2.25 -0.81 0.31
CA ILE A 73 -1.86 0.57 -0.06
C ILE A 73 -0.47 0.90 0.47
N HIS A 74 -0.16 0.58 1.73
CA HIS A 74 1.16 0.84 2.32
C HIS A 74 2.28 0.12 1.55
N CYS A 75 2.09 -1.18 1.30
CA CYS A 75 3.07 -1.99 0.57
C CYS A 75 3.36 -1.42 -0.82
N LEU A 76 2.33 -0.95 -1.51
CA LEU A 76 2.47 -0.39 -2.86
C LEU A 76 3.22 0.94 -2.89
N ILE A 77 3.10 1.76 -1.84
CA ILE A 77 3.84 3.01 -1.69
C ILE A 77 5.34 2.75 -1.54
N ASP A 78 5.73 1.64 -0.91
CA ASP A 78 7.13 1.30 -0.67
C ASP A 78 7.85 0.70 -1.88
N THR A 79 7.12 0.15 -2.84
CA THR A 79 7.68 -0.44 -4.05
C THR A 79 7.71 0.53 -5.24
N VAL A 80 7.43 1.82 -5.03
CA VAL A 80 7.42 2.83 -6.12
C VAL A 80 8.83 3.01 -6.69
N HIS A 81 9.02 2.58 -7.94
CA HIS A 81 10.27 2.68 -8.70
C HIS A 81 9.94 2.95 -10.17
N HIS A 82 10.63 3.94 -10.77
CA HIS A 82 10.61 4.40 -12.17
C HIS A 82 9.23 4.74 -12.78
N ASP A 83 8.29 3.78 -12.80
CA ASP A 83 6.93 3.97 -13.30
C ASP A 83 5.93 3.85 -12.14
N GLU A 84 5.33 4.99 -11.79
CA GLU A 84 4.30 5.10 -10.76
C GLU A 84 2.89 4.91 -11.33
N SER A 85 2.71 4.82 -12.65
CA SER A 85 1.38 4.74 -13.28
C SER A 85 0.62 3.51 -12.82
N THR A 86 1.29 2.36 -12.78
CA THR A 86 0.74 1.09 -12.28
C THR A 86 0.39 1.17 -10.80
N SER A 87 1.28 1.74 -9.97
CA SER A 87 1.01 1.93 -8.54
C SER A 87 -0.20 2.85 -8.31
N VAL A 88 -0.30 3.97 -9.01
CA VAL A 88 -1.46 4.86 -8.90
C VAL A 88 -2.75 4.16 -9.36
N ALA A 89 -2.69 3.37 -10.43
CA ALA A 89 -3.86 2.61 -10.90
C ALA A 89 -4.32 1.57 -9.85
N ILE A 90 -3.38 0.85 -9.24
CA ILE A 90 -3.67 -0.13 -8.18
C ILE A 90 -4.24 0.56 -6.93
N VAL A 91 -3.69 1.71 -6.49
CA VAL A 91 -4.28 2.48 -5.38
C VAL A 91 -5.73 2.84 -5.68
N LYS A 92 -6.01 3.34 -6.89
CA LYS A 92 -7.38 3.70 -7.27
C LYS A 92 -8.32 2.49 -7.25
N LEU A 93 -7.86 1.32 -7.67
CA LEU A 93 -8.62 0.06 -7.60
C LEU A 93 -8.90 -0.37 -6.14
N LEU A 94 -7.88 -0.32 -5.28
CA LEU A 94 -8.02 -0.66 -3.87
C LEU A 94 -9.02 0.25 -3.17
N ILE A 95 -8.91 1.58 -3.40
CA ILE A 95 -9.85 2.57 -2.84
C ILE A 95 -11.27 2.33 -3.35
N SER A 96 -11.45 2.06 -4.64
CA SER A 96 -12.78 1.73 -5.19
C SER A 96 -13.37 0.44 -4.62
N SER A 97 -12.53 -0.43 -4.07
CA SER A 97 -12.93 -1.71 -3.47
C SER A 97 -13.08 -1.62 -1.94
N GLY A 98 -13.03 -0.42 -1.35
CA GLY A 98 -13.26 -0.21 0.08
C GLY A 98 -11.99 -0.21 0.95
N ALA A 99 -10.81 0.01 0.36
CA ALA A 99 -9.60 0.23 1.14
C ALA A 99 -9.71 1.50 2.00
N ASP A 100 -9.40 1.37 3.30
CA ASP A 100 -9.28 2.45 4.27
C ASP A 100 -7.98 3.22 4.04
N ILE A 101 -8.13 4.44 3.53
CA ILE A 101 -7.02 5.35 3.23
C ILE A 101 -6.40 5.98 4.49
N GLU A 102 -6.98 5.77 5.67
CA GLU A 102 -6.51 6.26 6.96
C GLU A 102 -5.93 5.16 7.86
N LEU A 103 -5.92 3.91 7.38
CA LEU A 103 -5.39 2.78 8.15
C LEU A 103 -3.94 3.05 8.55
N ARG A 104 -3.57 2.72 9.79
CA ARG A 104 -2.23 3.00 10.32
C ARG A 104 -1.39 1.74 10.44
N THR A 105 -0.15 1.84 9.98
CA THR A 105 0.90 0.84 10.27
C THR A 105 1.23 0.77 11.77
N TYR A 106 1.99 -0.23 12.20
CA TYR A 106 2.47 -0.31 13.58
C TYR A 106 3.41 0.84 13.99
N MET A 107 3.97 1.56 13.01
CA MET A 107 4.72 2.81 13.23
C MET A 107 3.81 4.04 13.22
N ASP A 108 2.49 3.85 13.36
CA ASP A 108 1.47 4.89 13.43
C ASP A 108 1.36 5.75 12.15
N LYS A 109 1.88 5.26 11.02
CA LYS A 109 1.85 5.98 9.74
C LYS A 109 0.63 5.58 8.92
N THR A 110 -0.12 6.58 8.45
CA THR A 110 -1.13 6.44 7.39
C THR A 110 -0.47 6.28 6.01
N PRO A 111 -1.21 5.87 4.96
CA PRO A 111 -0.73 5.90 3.58
C PRO A 111 -0.15 7.26 3.19
N PHE A 112 -0.81 8.36 3.56
CA PHE A 112 -0.30 9.71 3.27
C PHE A 112 1.07 9.96 3.92
N LEU A 113 1.23 9.64 5.21
CA LEU A 113 2.51 9.80 5.90
C LEU A 113 3.60 8.90 5.34
N ARG A 114 3.25 7.68 4.90
CA ARG A 114 4.18 6.78 4.20
C ARG A 114 4.61 7.39 2.87
N ALA A 115 3.69 7.94 2.09
CA ALA A 115 4.00 8.63 0.83
C ALA A 115 4.85 9.89 1.05
N CYS A 116 4.69 10.63 2.16
CA CYS A 116 5.56 11.75 2.53
C CYS A 116 7.01 11.33 2.88
N CYS A 117 7.27 10.04 3.12
CA CYS A 117 8.62 9.50 3.27
C CYS A 117 9.24 9.10 1.91
N ARG A 118 8.47 9.21 0.81
CA ARG A 118 8.87 8.81 -0.54
C ARG A 118 8.88 10.03 -1.46
N GLU A 119 9.67 9.98 -2.53
CA GLU A 119 9.73 11.05 -3.54
C GLU A 119 8.62 10.91 -4.62
N SER A 120 7.44 10.41 -4.23
CA SER A 120 6.36 10.09 -5.17
C SER A 120 5.27 11.14 -5.15
N LEU A 121 5.38 12.14 -6.03
CA LEU A 121 4.36 13.19 -6.15
C LEU A 121 3.01 12.63 -6.61
N ARG A 122 3.00 11.68 -7.57
CA ARG A 122 1.74 11.16 -8.12
C ARG A 122 0.96 10.34 -7.10
N MET A 123 1.67 9.67 -6.19
CA MET A 123 1.04 8.94 -5.09
C MET A 123 0.41 9.89 -4.08
N LEU A 124 1.12 10.97 -3.73
CA LEU A 124 0.55 12.04 -2.88
C LEU A 124 -0.69 12.64 -3.53
N GLU A 125 -0.63 12.97 -4.83
CA GLU A 125 -1.78 13.46 -5.59
C GLU A 125 -2.95 12.49 -5.56
N ALA A 126 -2.72 11.19 -5.81
CA ALA A 126 -3.77 10.19 -5.80
C ALA A 126 -4.45 10.03 -4.42
N LEU A 127 -3.68 10.07 -3.33
CA LEU A 127 -4.21 9.97 -1.97
C LEU A 127 -4.98 11.24 -1.57
N VAL A 128 -4.49 12.42 -1.95
CA VAL A 128 -5.19 13.70 -1.70
C VAL A 128 -6.47 13.79 -2.52
N GLU A 129 -6.46 13.38 -3.79
CA GLU A 129 -7.65 13.26 -4.64
C GLU A 129 -8.70 12.33 -4.02
N ALA A 130 -8.27 11.28 -3.32
CA ALA A 130 -9.14 10.35 -2.61
C ALA A 130 -9.66 10.89 -1.27
N GLY A 131 -9.22 12.07 -0.83
CA GLY A 131 -9.72 12.72 0.38
C GLY A 131 -9.06 12.27 1.68
N CYS A 132 -7.80 11.79 1.63
CA CYS A 132 -7.07 11.43 2.84
C CYS A 132 -6.81 12.64 3.77
N ASN A 133 -6.56 12.37 5.05
CA ASN A 133 -6.17 13.35 6.04
C ASN A 133 -4.71 13.76 5.85
N THR A 134 -4.51 14.87 5.15
CA THR A 134 -3.19 15.47 4.89
C THR A 134 -2.51 16.06 6.14
N LYS A 135 -3.25 16.18 7.25
CA LYS A 135 -2.80 16.68 8.55
C LYS A 135 -2.53 15.55 9.55
N ALA A 136 -2.52 14.29 9.09
CA ALA A 136 -2.14 13.16 9.93
C ALA A 136 -0.75 13.38 10.55
N VAL A 137 -0.59 12.93 11.80
CA VAL A 137 0.69 12.98 12.52
C VAL A 137 0.97 11.64 13.20
N VAL A 138 2.26 11.37 13.39
CA VAL A 138 2.78 10.38 14.35
C VAL A 138 3.15 11.13 15.63
N LYS A 139 2.87 10.54 16.80
CA LYS A 139 3.31 11.09 18.09
C LYS A 139 4.55 10.35 18.58
N GLU A 140 5.66 11.05 18.71
CA GLU A 140 6.93 10.50 19.20
C GLU A 140 7.53 11.47 20.23
N ASP A 141 7.76 10.99 21.45
CA ASP A 141 8.33 11.77 22.57
C ASP A 141 7.67 13.14 22.81
N GLY A 142 6.35 13.23 22.63
CA GLY A 142 5.57 14.46 22.79
C GLY A 142 5.62 15.41 21.60
N SER A 143 6.33 15.06 20.52
CA SER A 143 6.34 15.79 19.25
C SER A 143 5.31 15.20 18.28
N GLU A 144 4.68 16.06 17.49
CA GLU A 144 3.78 15.65 16.41
C GLU A 144 4.51 15.74 15.07
N LEU A 145 4.73 14.58 14.44
CA LEU A 145 5.50 14.43 13.21
C LEU A 145 4.53 14.22 12.04
N GLY A 146 4.25 15.29 11.31
CA GLY A 146 3.37 15.28 10.13
C GLY A 146 4.13 15.15 8.81
N GLY A 147 3.38 15.18 7.69
CA GLY A 147 3.95 15.06 6.34
C GLY A 147 5.04 16.10 6.03
N VAL A 148 4.88 17.34 6.50
CA VAL A 148 5.89 18.41 6.31
C VAL A 148 7.21 18.03 6.98
N TRP A 149 7.16 17.52 8.22
CA TRP A 149 8.34 17.08 8.95
C TRP A 149 9.06 15.95 8.22
N PHE A 150 8.32 14.93 7.76
CA PHE A 150 8.90 13.82 6.99
C PHE A 150 9.56 14.30 5.70
N SER A 151 8.90 15.20 4.96
CA SER A 151 9.43 15.74 3.70
C SER A 151 10.75 16.50 3.86
N GLU A 152 10.95 17.14 5.02
CA GLU A 152 12.16 17.86 5.37
C GLU A 152 13.25 16.90 5.88
N CYS A 153 12.89 15.94 6.74
CA CYS A 153 13.80 14.92 7.27
C CYS A 153 14.45 14.08 6.17
N PHE A 154 13.68 13.66 5.16
CA PHE A 154 14.17 12.85 4.03
C PHE A 154 14.76 13.69 2.88
N ASN A 155 14.86 15.01 3.04
CA ASN A 155 15.40 15.94 2.03
C ASN A 155 14.77 15.77 0.63
N LEU A 156 13.44 15.61 0.55
CA LEU A 156 12.73 15.43 -0.71
C LEU A 156 12.87 16.64 -1.64
N SER A 157 12.68 16.49 -2.95
CA SER A 157 12.73 17.63 -3.87
C SER A 157 11.80 18.79 -3.48
N LYS A 158 12.21 20.02 -3.83
CA LYS A 158 11.44 21.25 -3.53
C LYS A 158 9.98 21.14 -3.98
N LYS A 159 9.74 20.56 -5.16
CA LYS A 159 8.41 20.36 -5.73
C LYS A 159 7.51 19.54 -4.81
N VAL A 160 8.01 18.41 -4.29
CA VAL A 160 7.24 17.51 -3.40
C VAL A 160 6.99 18.19 -2.05
N ARG A 161 8.00 18.87 -1.48
CA ARG A 161 7.83 19.60 -0.21
C ARG A 161 6.80 20.71 -0.30
N GLU A 162 6.80 21.47 -1.39
CA GLU A 162 5.80 22.53 -1.63
C GLU A 162 4.40 21.93 -1.75
N TYR A 163 4.26 20.81 -2.47
CA TYR A 163 2.99 20.11 -2.57
C TYR A 163 2.47 19.67 -1.19
N ILE A 164 3.29 19.00 -0.38
CA ILE A 164 2.91 18.55 0.97
C ILE A 164 2.53 19.74 1.86
N LYS A 165 3.26 20.86 1.78
CA LYS A 165 2.93 22.09 2.52
C LYS A 165 1.59 22.67 2.08
N CYS A 166 1.28 22.68 0.79
CA CYS A 166 -0.02 23.12 0.30
C CYS A 166 -1.15 22.19 0.77
N ALA A 167 -0.97 20.88 0.62
CA ALA A 167 -1.94 19.86 1.01
C ALA A 167 -2.24 19.88 2.52
N ALA A 168 -1.24 20.14 3.36
CA ALA A 168 -1.42 20.27 4.81
C ALA A 168 -2.12 21.57 5.24
N ASN A 169 -2.22 22.57 4.35
CA ASN A 169 -2.84 23.87 4.64
C ASN A 169 -4.25 24.04 4.04
N SER A 170 -4.65 23.18 3.10
CA SER A 170 -6.05 23.06 2.64
C SER A 170 -6.97 22.49 3.72
#